data_AF-A0A0S4LNR6-F1
#
_entry.id   AF-A0A0S4LNR6-F1
#
_cell.length_a   1.000
_cell.length_b   1.000
_cell.length_c   1.000
_cell.angle_alpha   90.00
_cell.angle_beta   90.00
_cell.angle_gamma   90.00
#
_symmetry.space_group_name_H-M   'P 1'
#
loop_
_entity.id
_entity.type
_entity.pdbx_description
1 polymer ?
#
loop_
_entity_poly.entity_id
_entity_poly.type
_entity_poly.pdbx_seq_one_letter_code
_entity_poly.pdbx_strand_id
1 'polypeptide(L)'
;MEKQVSSYPEALRRSLLHRFMREAAFWLNNPHYKSAVERVDLIYTSAIVQHTLQALIQVLFALNREYFPGEKQLALAMNKLSLRPQGLSDRIGHILNPGIVMGRDELAAQAGALADLVGDTKSLVLSDQH
;
A
#
# COMPACT_ATOMS: atom_id res chain seq x y z
N MET A 1 -32.05 -11.69 -10.65
CA MET A 1 -31.56 -12.48 -9.49
C MET A 1 -30.15 -11.99 -9.19
N GLU A 2 -30.03 -11.06 -8.25
CA GLU A 2 -28.73 -10.63 -7.73
C GLU A 2 -28.09 -11.85 -7.05
N LYS A 3 -26.95 -12.30 -7.58
CA LYS A 3 -26.13 -13.32 -6.94
C LYS A 3 -25.82 -12.80 -5.55
N GLN A 4 -26.29 -13.53 -4.53
CA GLN A 4 -25.89 -13.39 -3.15
C GLN A 4 -24.35 -13.26 -3.14
N VAL A 5 -23.84 -12.05 -2.92
CA VAL A 5 -22.40 -11.83 -2.79
C VAL A 5 -22.01 -12.69 -1.59
N SER A 6 -21.30 -13.79 -1.86
CA SER A 6 -20.90 -14.70 -0.80
C SER A 6 -20.13 -13.88 0.23
N SER A 7 -20.46 -14.07 1.51
CA SER A 7 -19.67 -13.50 2.61
C SER A 7 -18.18 -13.65 2.32
N TYR A 8 -17.41 -12.57 2.49
CA TYR A 8 -15.98 -12.57 2.21
C TYR A 8 -15.29 -13.70 2.98
N PRO A 9 -14.66 -14.70 2.32
CA PRO A 9 -14.13 -15.85 3.04
C PRO A 9 -12.96 -15.48 3.94
N GLU A 10 -13.05 -15.79 5.23
CA GLU A 10 -11.98 -15.47 6.19
C GLU A 10 -10.65 -16.17 5.86
N ALA A 11 -10.68 -17.35 5.25
CA ALA A 11 -9.47 -18.01 4.77
C ALA A 11 -8.77 -17.20 3.67
N LEU A 12 -9.54 -16.61 2.74
CA LEU A 12 -9.01 -15.72 1.72
C LEU A 12 -8.47 -14.43 2.36
N ARG A 13 -9.22 -13.85 3.30
CA ARG A 13 -8.81 -12.66 4.04
C ARG A 13 -7.44 -12.82 4.68
N ARG A 14 -7.26 -13.89 5.49
CA ARG A 14 -6.00 -14.17 6.18
C ARG A 14 -4.84 -14.39 5.22
N SER A 15 -5.08 -15.10 4.12
CA SER A 15 -4.03 -15.38 3.13
C SER A 15 -3.61 -14.12 2.35
N LEU A 16 -4.55 -13.26 1.98
CA LEU A 16 -4.26 -11.96 1.37
C LEU A 16 -3.51 -11.03 2.33
N LEU A 17 -3.99 -10.87 3.57
CA LEU A 17 -3.35 -10.05 4.59
C LEU A 17 -1.91 -10.51 4.84
N HIS A 18 -1.69 -11.81 5.05
CA HIS A 18 -0.35 -12.34 5.31
C HIS A 18 0.58 -12.18 4.11
N ARG A 19 0.10 -12.50 2.90
CA ARG A 19 0.91 -12.40 1.67
C ARG A 19 1.28 -10.95 1.38
N PHE A 20 0.28 -10.08 1.25
CA PHE A 20 0.51 -8.72 0.76
C PHE A 20 1.12 -7.81 1.82
N MET A 21 0.91 -8.05 3.11
CA MET A 21 1.69 -7.35 4.14
C MET A 21 3.18 -7.72 4.08
N ARG A 22 3.51 -8.99 3.79
CA ARG A 22 4.91 -9.40 3.59
C ARG A 22 5.51 -8.72 2.37
N GLU A 23 4.79 -8.67 1.26
CA GLU A 23 5.23 -7.99 0.03
C GLU A 23 5.42 -6.49 0.27
N ALA A 24 4.48 -5.81 0.92
CA ALA A 24 4.57 -4.37 1.23
C ALA A 24 5.73 -4.05 2.19
N ALA A 25 6.01 -4.92 3.17
CA ALA A 25 7.09 -4.72 4.13
C ALA A 25 8.48 -5.09 3.58
N PHE A 26 8.56 -5.82 2.47
CA PHE A 26 9.81 -6.37 1.94
C PHE A 26 10.87 -5.30 1.65
N TRP A 27 10.45 -4.17 1.08
CA TRP A 27 11.37 -3.13 0.62
C TRP A 27 11.85 -2.17 1.70
N LEU A 28 11.11 -2.02 2.81
CA LEU A 28 11.36 -0.96 3.81
C LEU A 28 12.77 -0.98 4.40
N ASN A 29 13.32 -2.18 4.63
CA ASN A 29 14.67 -2.36 5.17
C ASN A 29 15.61 -3.03 4.14
N ASN A 30 15.23 -3.03 2.86
CA ASN A 30 15.99 -3.69 1.83
C ASN A 30 17.19 -2.82 1.41
N PRO A 31 18.43 -3.32 1.49
CA PRO A 31 19.62 -2.54 1.13
C PRO A 31 19.63 -2.13 -0.35
N HIS A 32 18.97 -2.89 -1.23
CA HIS A 32 18.85 -2.52 -2.64
C HIS A 32 17.98 -1.29 -2.86
N TYR A 33 16.91 -1.12 -2.07
CA TYR A 33 16.07 0.08 -2.16
C TYR A 33 16.84 1.31 -1.68
N LYS A 34 17.51 1.19 -0.53
CA LYS A 34 18.40 2.26 -0.02
C LYS A 34 19.45 2.63 -1.07
N SER A 35 20.11 1.64 -1.66
CA SER A 35 21.14 1.88 -2.69
C SER A 35 20.56 2.53 -3.96
N ALA A 36 19.33 2.19 -4.35
CA ALA A 36 18.64 2.83 -5.47
C ALA A 36 18.35 4.32 -5.19
N VAL A 37 17.92 4.65 -3.97
CA VAL A 37 17.73 6.04 -3.52
C VAL A 37 19.04 6.83 -3.59
N GLU A 38 20.14 6.28 -3.07
CA GLU A 38 21.46 6.94 -3.10
C GLU A 38 21.95 7.23 -4.51
N ARG A 39 21.66 6.35 -5.47
CA ARG A 39 22.03 6.52 -6.90
C ARG A 39 21.05 7.38 -7.69
N VAL A 40 19.96 7.83 -7.07
CA VAL A 40 18.85 8.53 -7.76
C VAL A 40 18.30 7.68 -8.91
N ASP A 41 18.17 6.37 -8.68
CA ASP A 41 17.70 5.41 -9.68
C ASP A 41 16.16 5.48 -9.79
N LEU A 42 15.67 6.45 -10.57
CA LEU A 42 14.25 6.78 -10.68
C LEU A 42 13.40 5.61 -11.20
N ILE A 43 13.94 4.83 -12.14
CA ILE A 43 13.23 3.67 -12.70
C ILE A 43 13.05 2.60 -11.62
N TYR A 44 14.11 2.28 -10.88
CA TYR A 44 14.01 1.22 -9.88
C TYR A 44 13.22 1.64 -8.64
N THR A 45 13.41 2.86 -8.16
CA THR A 45 12.66 3.40 -7.02
C THR A 45 11.17 3.52 -7.33
N SER A 46 10.78 4.00 -8.51
CA SER A 46 9.36 4.09 -8.91
C SER A 46 8.69 2.71 -9.00
N ALA A 47 9.39 1.69 -9.49
CA ALA A 47 8.88 0.33 -9.50
C ALA A 47 8.62 -0.18 -8.07
N ILE A 48 9.57 0.01 -7.15
CA ILE A 48 9.43 -0.37 -5.74
C ILE A 48 8.23 0.30 -5.09
N VAL A 49 8.07 1.61 -5.29
CA VAL A 49 6.94 2.39 -4.76
C VAL A 49 5.62 1.82 -5.27
N GLN A 50 5.50 1.61 -6.59
CA GLN A 50 4.27 1.09 -7.20
C GLN A 50 3.93 -0.31 -6.69
N HIS A 51 4.91 -1.21 -6.60
CA HIS A 51 4.70 -2.56 -6.06
C HIS A 51 4.23 -2.53 -4.61
N THR A 52 4.84 -1.68 -3.79
CA THR A 52 4.48 -1.55 -2.37
C THR A 52 3.05 -1.02 -2.22
N LEU A 53 2.69 0.03 -2.96
CA LEU A 53 1.33 0.59 -2.94
C LEU A 53 0.29 -0.41 -3.40
N GLN A 54 0.56 -1.17 -4.46
CA GLN A 54 -0.35 -2.20 -4.97
C GLN A 54 -0.56 -3.33 -3.94
N ALA A 55 0.49 -3.74 -3.23
CA ALA A 55 0.36 -4.68 -2.13
C ALA A 55 -0.49 -4.10 -0.99
N LEU A 56 -0.28 -2.83 -0.59
CA LEU A 56 -1.10 -2.17 0.42
C LEU A 56 -2.57 -2.06 0.02
N ILE A 57 -2.86 -1.78 -1.24
CA ILE A 57 -4.23 -1.76 -1.77
C ILE A 57 -4.91 -3.11 -1.52
N GLN A 58 -4.25 -4.23 -1.87
CA GLN A 58 -4.80 -5.57 -1.61
C GLN A 58 -5.03 -5.83 -0.12
N VAL A 59 -4.11 -5.38 0.75
CA VAL A 59 -4.27 -5.46 2.19
C VAL A 59 -5.50 -4.69 2.66
N LEU A 60 -5.68 -3.45 2.21
CA LEU A 60 -6.77 -2.59 2.65
C LEU A 60 -8.14 -3.18 2.28
N PHE A 61 -8.29 -3.70 1.05
CA PHE A 61 -9.52 -4.38 0.65
C PHE A 61 -9.77 -5.64 1.47
N ALA A 62 -8.76 -6.49 1.65
CA ALA A 62 -8.88 -7.68 2.49
C ALA A 62 -9.22 -7.33 3.94
N LEU A 63 -8.58 -6.31 4.52
CA LEU A 63 -8.83 -5.85 5.88
C LEU A 63 -10.30 -5.47 6.06
N ASN A 64 -10.89 -4.79 5.08
CA ASN A 64 -12.30 -4.38 5.10
C ASN A 64 -13.27 -5.47 4.66
N ARG A 65 -12.81 -6.70 4.34
CA ARG A 65 -13.65 -7.79 3.80
C ARG A 65 -14.35 -7.38 2.51
N GLU A 66 -13.68 -6.55 1.71
CA GLU A 66 -14.16 -6.09 0.41
C GLU A 66 -13.29 -6.70 -0.69
N TYR A 67 -13.92 -7.09 -1.80
CA TYR A 67 -13.18 -7.54 -2.97
C TYR A 67 -12.57 -6.34 -3.70
N PHE A 68 -11.32 -6.47 -4.13
CA PHE A 68 -10.67 -5.46 -4.95
C PHE A 68 -11.50 -5.24 -6.24
N PRO A 69 -11.98 -4.01 -6.50
CA PRO A 69 -12.91 -3.73 -7.60
C PRO A 69 -12.21 -3.57 -8.96
N GLY A 70 -10.87 -3.69 -9.00
CA GLY A 70 -10.05 -3.31 -10.13
C GLY A 70 -9.55 -1.87 -10.03
N GLU A 71 -8.80 -1.45 -11.05
CA GLU A 71 -8.14 -0.14 -11.08
C GLU A 71 -9.09 1.03 -11.35
N LYS A 72 -10.22 0.75 -12.02
CA LYS A 72 -11.19 1.79 -12.39
C LYS A 72 -11.80 2.38 -11.12
N GLN A 73 -11.62 3.69 -10.94
CA GLN A 73 -12.10 4.44 -9.77
C GLN A 73 -11.56 3.91 -8.42
N LEU A 74 -10.36 3.31 -8.42
CA LEU A 74 -9.75 2.75 -7.22
C LEU A 74 -9.62 3.76 -6.06
N ALA A 75 -9.24 5.01 -6.36
CA ALA A 75 -9.19 6.07 -5.35
C ALA A 75 -10.55 6.33 -4.67
N LEU A 76 -11.66 6.29 -5.42
CA LEU A 76 -13.00 6.45 -4.85
C LEU A 76 -13.39 5.24 -4.00
N ALA A 77 -13.01 4.02 -4.43
CA ALA A 77 -13.26 2.80 -3.66
C ALA A 77 -12.47 2.80 -2.34
N MET A 78 -11.18 3.12 -2.37
CA MET A 78 -10.34 3.21 -1.17
C MET A 78 -10.87 4.24 -0.15
N ASN A 79 -11.48 5.32 -0.63
CA ASN A 79 -12.06 6.35 0.25
C ASN A 79 -13.29 5.88 1.03
N LYS A 80 -13.96 4.81 0.59
CA LYS A 80 -15.13 4.23 1.26
C LYS A 80 -14.75 3.20 2.31
N LEU A 81 -13.50 2.73 2.32
CA LEU A 81 -13.03 1.76 3.30
C LEU A 81 -13.06 2.35 4.72
N SER A 82 -13.60 1.58 5.65
CA SER A 82 -13.72 1.97 7.06
C SER A 82 -12.40 1.84 7.81
N LEU A 83 -11.67 0.76 7.55
CA LEU A 83 -10.36 0.47 8.13
C LEU A 83 -9.27 0.89 7.16
N ARG A 84 -8.75 2.11 7.32
CA ARG A 84 -7.68 2.66 6.49
C ARG A 84 -6.81 3.67 7.25
N PRO A 85 -5.53 3.85 6.87
CA PRO A 85 -4.69 4.90 7.42
C PRO A 85 -5.34 6.29 7.24
N GLN A 86 -5.13 7.16 8.22
CA GLN A 86 -5.61 8.54 8.14
C GLN A 86 -4.97 9.24 6.93
N GLY A 87 -5.79 10.00 6.19
CA GLY A 87 -5.33 10.75 5.02
C GLY A 87 -4.84 9.87 3.86
N LEU A 88 -5.29 8.60 3.78
CA LEU A 88 -4.78 7.62 2.81
C LEU A 88 -4.63 8.17 1.38
N SER A 89 -5.68 8.78 0.83
CA SER A 89 -5.66 9.26 -0.56
C SER A 89 -4.64 10.39 -0.76
N ASP A 90 -4.55 11.32 0.17
CA ASP A 90 -3.61 12.44 0.10
C ASP A 90 -2.17 11.93 0.22
N ARG A 91 -1.92 10.97 1.13
CA ARG A 91 -0.62 10.34 1.30
C ARG A 91 -0.19 9.56 0.06
N ILE A 92 -1.07 8.77 -0.53
CA ILE A 92 -0.80 8.09 -1.82
C ILE A 92 -0.51 9.12 -2.91
N GLY A 93 -1.29 10.21 -2.96
CA GLY A 93 -1.07 11.31 -3.90
C GLY A 93 0.33 11.93 -3.77
N HIS A 94 0.77 12.22 -2.53
CA HIS A 94 2.11 12.74 -2.27
C HIS A 94 3.21 11.72 -2.57
N ILE A 95 3.00 10.43 -2.29
CA ILE A 95 3.97 9.38 -2.63
C ILE A 95 4.11 9.22 -4.15
N LEU A 96 3.02 9.23 -4.90
CA LEU A 96 3.05 9.05 -6.37
C LEU A 96 3.45 10.32 -7.12
N ASN A 97 3.20 11.49 -6.55
CA ASN A 97 3.53 12.78 -7.15
C ASN A 97 4.31 13.69 -6.17
N PRO A 98 5.55 13.31 -5.83
CA PRO A 98 6.39 14.06 -4.90
C PRO A 98 6.92 15.40 -5.46
N GLY A 99 6.93 15.60 -6.79
CA GLY A 99 7.41 16.82 -7.44
C GLY A 99 8.00 16.60 -8.85
N ILE A 100 8.35 17.69 -9.56
CA ILE A 100 8.85 17.65 -10.96
C ILE A 100 10.31 17.17 -11.05
N VAL A 101 11.12 17.41 -10.01
CA VAL A 101 12.53 16.99 -9.95
C VAL A 101 12.75 16.20 -8.68
N MET A 102 13.20 14.95 -8.83
CA MET A 102 13.47 14.03 -7.73
C MET A 102 14.98 13.83 -7.61
N GLY A 103 15.57 14.36 -6.53
CA GLY A 103 16.92 14.05 -6.10
C GLY A 103 16.95 12.98 -5.00
N ARG A 104 18.13 12.76 -4.43
CA ARG A 104 18.33 11.78 -3.35
C ARG A 104 17.42 12.08 -2.16
N ASP A 105 17.35 13.35 -1.74
CA ASP A 105 16.63 13.73 -0.52
C ASP A 105 15.12 13.61 -0.71
N GLU A 106 14.61 13.96 -1.90
CA GLU A 106 13.20 13.75 -2.24
C GLU A 106 12.84 12.26 -2.33
N LEU A 107 13.71 11.42 -2.90
CA LEU A 107 13.51 9.97 -2.92
C LEU A 107 13.58 9.35 -1.52
N ALA A 108 14.46 9.85 -0.66
CA ALA A 108 14.53 9.43 0.74
C ALA A 108 13.27 9.82 1.51
N ALA A 109 12.75 11.04 1.29
CA ALA A 109 11.48 11.48 1.87
C ALA A 109 10.30 10.64 1.39
N GLN A 110 10.25 10.32 0.09
CA GLN A 110 9.23 9.43 -0.49
C GLN A 110 9.30 8.02 0.13
N ALA A 111 10.51 7.46 0.29
CA ALA A 111 10.71 6.17 0.93
C ALA A 111 10.27 6.17 2.40
N GLY A 112 10.53 7.27 3.14
CA GLY A 112 10.04 7.48 4.49
C GLY A 112 8.51 7.52 4.56
N ALA A 113 7.88 8.33 3.71
CA ALA A 113 6.41 8.42 3.64
C ALA A 113 5.75 7.08 3.29
N LEU A 114 6.38 6.31 2.40
CA LEU A 114 5.94 4.95 2.06
C LEU A 114 6.07 4.00 3.27
N ALA A 115 7.19 4.08 4.00
CA ALA A 115 7.41 3.28 5.21
C ALA A 115 6.37 3.58 6.30
N ASP A 116 6.07 4.85 6.53
CA ASP A 116 5.03 5.27 7.47
C ASP A 116 3.67 4.70 7.08
N LEU A 117 3.33 4.74 5.79
CA LEU A 117 2.04 4.23 5.30
C LEU A 117 1.93 2.70 5.47
N VAL A 118 3.03 1.97 5.24
CA VAL A 118 3.09 0.53 5.51
C VAL A 118 2.97 0.27 7.02
N GLY A 119 3.63 1.06 7.87
CA GLY A 119 3.59 0.95 9.32
C GLY A 119 2.18 1.14 9.89
N ASP A 120 1.47 2.18 9.44
CA ASP A 120 0.09 2.45 9.85
C ASP A 120 -0.85 1.33 9.40
N THR A 121 -0.71 0.87 8.16
CA THR A 121 -1.52 -0.24 7.64
C THR A 121 -1.26 -1.53 8.42
N LYS A 122 0.00 -1.82 8.74
CA LYS A 122 0.37 -2.97 9.58
C LYS A 122 -0.28 -2.89 10.96
N SER A 123 -0.32 -1.70 11.55
CA SER A 123 -0.92 -1.47 12.87
C SER A 123 -2.43 -1.75 12.85
N LEU A 124 -3.12 -1.32 11.79
CA LEU A 124 -4.54 -1.65 11.59
C LEU A 124 -4.78 -3.16 11.44
N VAL A 125 -3.94 -3.85 10.68
CA VAL A 125 -4.03 -5.31 10.50
C VAL A 125 -3.84 -6.05 11.82
N LEU A 126 -2.93 -5.59 12.69
CA LEU A 126 -2.70 -6.19 14.01
C LEU A 126 -3.87 -5.93 14.97
N SER A 127 -4.43 -4.72 14.96
CA SER A 127 -5.57 -4.36 15.82
C SER A 127 -6.87 -5.10 15.45
N ASP A 128 -7.04 -5.52 14.20
CA ASP A 128 -8.22 -6.26 13.71
C ASP A 128 -8.13 -7.79 13.96
N GLN A 129 -7.02 -8.28 14.53
CA GLN A 129 -6.86 -9.69 14.94
C GLN A 129 -7.37 -9.98 16.36
N HIS A 130 -8.02 -9.01 17.01
CA HIS A 130 -8.61 -9.10 18.35
C HIS A 130 -10.08 -8.69 18.29
#